data_AF-A0A7C9CIH0-F1
#
_entry.id   AF-A0A7C9CIH0-F1
#
_cell.length_a   1.000
_cell.length_b   1.000
_cell.length_c   1.000
_cell.angle_alpha   90.00
_cell.angle_beta   90.00
_cell.angle_gamma   90.00
#
_symmetry.space_group_name_H-M   'P 1'
#
loop_
_entity.id
_entity.type
_entity.pdbx_description
1 polymer ?
#
loop_
_entity_poly.entity_id
_entity_poly.type
_entity_poly.pdbx_seq_one_letter_code
_entity_poly.pdbx_strand_id
1 'polypeptide(L)'
;NNKKQITIINHNGSLPKEEVNRMVEEAVKYKVQDEERAKASKAKNNLENYIYFIKGILRVSGKKMGTKSKRRMGDATYHIMQWLEWNYLLTEAMKFEEKMDELKSICEPIVEKIQQQ
;
A
#
# COMPACT_ATOMS: atom_id res chain seq x y z
N ASN A 1 -40.26 20.76 -51.16
CA ASN A 1 -38.85 21.09 -50.86
C ASN A 1 -38.77 21.58 -49.40
N ASN A 2 -38.68 20.66 -48.44
CA ASN A 2 -38.85 20.96 -47.00
C ASN A 2 -37.49 21.21 -46.35
N LYS A 3 -37.07 22.49 -46.24
CA LYS A 3 -35.86 22.88 -45.51
C LYS A 3 -36.11 22.71 -44.01
N LYS A 4 -35.73 21.55 -43.45
CA LYS A 4 -35.62 21.37 -42.00
C LYS A 4 -34.48 22.26 -41.49
N GLN A 5 -34.82 23.45 -41.02
CA GLN A 5 -33.89 24.35 -40.36
C GLN A 5 -33.60 23.79 -38.96
N ILE A 6 -32.48 23.08 -38.82
CA ILE A 6 -31.96 22.67 -37.51
C ILE A 6 -31.53 23.94 -36.81
N THR A 7 -32.38 24.47 -35.94
CA THR A 7 -32.05 25.59 -35.07
C THR A 7 -31.22 25.02 -33.92
N ILE A 8 -29.90 25.13 -34.01
CA ILE A 8 -28.99 24.82 -32.91
C ILE A 8 -29.10 25.99 -31.93
N ILE A 9 -29.89 25.82 -30.88
CA ILE A 9 -29.97 26.78 -29.77
C ILE A 9 -28.71 26.57 -28.94
N ASN A 10 -27.76 27.50 -29.04
CA ASN A 10 -26.59 27.54 -28.18
C ASN A 10 -27.03 27.97 -26.77
N HIS A 11 -27.39 27.01 -25.92
CA HIS A 11 -27.45 27.24 -24.49
C HIS A 11 -26.01 27.35 -24.00
N ASN A 12 -25.55 28.59 -23.83
CA ASN A 12 -24.25 29.01 -23.34
C ASN A 12 -23.51 27.91 -22.55
N GLY A 13 -22.42 27.42 -23.13
CA GLY A 13 -21.48 26.46 -22.58
C GLY A 13 -20.68 26.99 -21.39
N SER A 14 -21.35 27.53 -20.37
CA SER A 14 -20.81 27.70 -19.04
C SER A 14 -21.51 26.68 -18.15
N LEU A 15 -20.76 25.71 -17.65
CA LEU A 15 -21.24 24.86 -16.56
C LEU A 15 -21.83 25.79 -15.49
N PRO A 16 -23.06 25.58 -15.02
CA PRO A 16 -23.65 26.42 -13.99
C PRO A 16 -22.71 26.45 -12.79
N LYS A 17 -22.60 27.59 -12.11
CA LYS A 17 -21.65 27.81 -11.01
C LYS A 17 -21.70 26.68 -9.95
N GLU A 18 -22.86 26.09 -9.77
CA GLU A 18 -23.11 24.95 -8.87
C GLU A 18 -22.44 23.64 -9.37
N GLU A 19 -22.46 23.37 -10.67
CA GLU A 19 -21.77 22.23 -11.29
C GLU A 19 -20.25 22.43 -11.29
N VAL A 20 -19.78 23.66 -11.50
CA VAL A 20 -18.35 23.99 -11.35
C VAL A 20 -17.87 23.77 -9.91
N ASN A 21 -18.66 24.20 -8.92
CA ASN A 21 -18.32 23.98 -7.51
C ASN A 21 -18.30 22.47 -7.16
N ARG A 22 -19.28 21.71 -7.63
CA ARG A 22 -19.32 20.25 -7.48
C ARG A 22 -18.10 19.57 -8.11
N MET A 23 -17.73 19.94 -9.33
CA MET A 23 -16.55 19.41 -9.99
C MET A 23 -15.26 19.73 -9.23
N VAL A 24 -15.15 20.92 -8.63
CA VAL A 24 -14.00 21.30 -7.80
C VAL A 24 -13.96 20.48 -6.51
N GLU A 25 -15.08 20.30 -5.82
CA GLU A 25 -15.17 19.48 -4.61
C GLU A 25 -14.84 18.00 -4.89
N GLU A 26 -15.36 17.45 -5.99
CA GLU A 26 -15.04 16.10 -6.44
C GLU A 26 -13.56 15.95 -6.76
N ALA A 27 -12.96 16.90 -7.50
CA ALA A 27 -11.55 16.87 -7.82
C ALA A 27 -10.66 16.87 -6.56
N VAL A 28 -11.02 17.66 -5.53
CA VAL A 28 -10.30 17.66 -4.25
C VAL A 28 -10.44 16.31 -3.55
N LYS A 29 -11.65 15.73 -3.52
CA LYS A 29 -11.89 14.42 -2.91
C LYS A 29 -11.09 13.32 -3.61
N TYR A 30 -11.09 13.29 -4.94
CA TYR A 30 -10.30 12.31 -5.71
C TYR A 30 -8.81 12.47 -5.43
N LYS A 31 -8.29 13.71 -5.38
CA LYS A 31 -6.89 13.95 -5.03
C LYS A 31 -6.52 13.39 -3.67
N VAL A 32 -7.34 13.61 -2.63
CA VAL A 32 -7.07 13.08 -1.29
C VAL A 32 -7.09 11.55 -1.29
N GLN A 33 -8.06 10.93 -1.96
CA GLN A 33 -8.14 9.47 -2.08
C GLN A 33 -6.96 8.87 -2.83
N ASP A 34 -6.49 9.53 -3.89
CA ASP A 34 -5.32 9.11 -4.65
C ASP A 34 -4.03 9.23 -3.81
N GLU A 35 -3.89 10.30 -3.03
CA GLU A 35 -2.78 10.46 -2.09
C GLU A 35 -2.76 9.38 -1.00
N GLU A 36 -3.91 9.02 -0.44
CA GLU A 36 -4.03 7.94 0.54
C GLU A 36 -3.68 6.57 -0.06
N ARG A 37 -4.21 6.27 -1.25
CA ARG A 37 -3.86 5.04 -1.99
C ARG A 37 -2.37 4.98 -2.32
N ALA A 38 -1.76 6.09 -2.72
CA ALA A 38 -0.34 6.16 -3.01
C ALA A 38 0.50 5.89 -1.75
N LYS A 39 0.13 6.47 -0.59
CA LYS A 39 0.78 6.19 0.69
C LYS A 39 0.65 4.73 1.09
N ALA A 40 -0.54 4.15 0.97
CA ALA A 40 -0.76 2.74 1.29
C ALA A 40 0.02 1.79 0.39
N SER A 41 0.05 2.07 -0.92
CA SER A 41 0.83 1.31 -1.89
C SER A 41 2.33 1.33 -1.55
N LYS A 42 2.87 2.51 -1.20
CA LYS A 42 4.26 2.66 -0.77
C LYS A 42 4.55 1.88 0.53
N ALA A 43 3.67 1.99 1.53
CA ALA A 43 3.84 1.28 2.80
C ALA A 43 3.78 -0.25 2.61
N LYS A 44 2.84 -0.75 1.79
CA LYS A 44 2.76 -2.15 1.39
C LYS A 44 4.03 -2.64 0.71
N ASN A 45 4.53 -1.90 -0.29
CA ASN A 45 5.75 -2.25 -1.01
C ASN A 45 6.97 -2.32 -0.07
N ASN A 46 7.08 -1.37 0.87
CA ASN A 46 8.13 -1.41 1.89
C ASN A 46 8.05 -2.69 2.72
N LEU A 47 6.85 -3.07 3.18
CA LEU A 47 6.64 -4.30 3.95
C LEU A 47 6.99 -5.56 3.15
N GLU A 48 6.57 -5.63 1.89
CA GLU A 48 6.93 -6.73 0.98
C GLU A 48 8.45 -6.83 0.79
N ASN A 49 9.14 -5.71 0.55
CA ASN A 49 10.59 -5.67 0.42
C ASN A 49 11.29 -6.18 1.69
N TYR A 50 10.81 -5.78 2.87
CA TYR A 50 11.38 -6.24 4.13
C TYR A 50 11.15 -7.75 4.34
N ILE A 51 9.96 -8.27 4.00
CA ILE A 51 9.69 -9.71 3.99
C ILE A 51 10.69 -10.45 3.09
N TYR A 52 10.96 -9.94 1.88
CA TYR A 52 11.95 -10.54 0.98
C TYR A 52 13.37 -10.50 1.56
N PHE A 53 13.76 -9.38 2.17
CA PHE A 53 15.04 -9.25 2.87
C PHE A 53 15.20 -10.32 3.97
N ILE A 54 14.18 -10.49 4.83
CA ILE A 54 14.19 -11.49 5.90
C ILE A 54 14.24 -12.93 5.34
N LYS A 55 13.48 -13.22 4.28
CA LYS A 55 13.58 -14.51 3.57
C LYS A 55 14.98 -14.76 3.02
N GLY A 56 15.65 -13.73 2.50
CA GLY A 56 17.05 -13.79 2.06
C GLY A 56 17.99 -14.19 3.21
N ILE A 57 17.85 -13.55 4.37
CA ILE A 57 18.65 -13.89 5.57
C ILE A 57 18.37 -15.32 6.02
N LEU A 58 17.11 -15.75 6.05
CA LEU A 58 16.73 -17.13 6.41
C LEU A 58 17.36 -18.17 5.47
N ARG A 59 17.49 -17.84 4.18
CA ARG A 59 18.12 -18.70 3.17
C ARG A 59 19.64 -18.78 3.33
N VAL A 60 20.31 -17.64 3.52
CA VAL A 60 21.78 -17.56 3.57
C VAL A 60 22.32 -17.95 4.95
N SER A 61 21.76 -17.36 6.01
CA SER A 61 22.27 -17.48 7.38
C SER A 61 21.46 -18.46 8.24
N GLY A 62 20.44 -19.11 7.70
CA GLY A 62 19.59 -20.05 8.43
C GLY A 62 20.29 -21.29 8.99
N LYS A 63 21.51 -21.61 8.54
CA LYS A 63 22.34 -22.66 9.16
C LYS A 63 23.13 -22.17 10.37
N LYS A 64 23.46 -20.87 10.42
CA LYS A 64 24.15 -20.21 11.54
C LYS A 64 23.17 -19.79 12.64
N MET A 65 21.89 -19.66 12.31
CA MET A 65 20.82 -19.37 13.26
C MET A 65 20.47 -20.57 14.13
N GLY A 66 20.25 -20.33 15.43
CA GLY A 66 19.60 -21.30 16.31
C GLY A 66 18.18 -21.62 15.84
N THR A 67 17.77 -22.88 15.99
CA THR A 67 16.47 -23.41 15.52
C THR A 67 15.27 -22.57 15.99
N LYS A 68 15.30 -22.09 17.24
CA LYS A 68 14.25 -21.25 17.81
C LYS A 68 14.15 -19.89 17.10
N SER A 69 15.27 -19.23 16.86
CA SER A 69 15.32 -17.92 16.18
C SER A 69 14.89 -18.03 14.72
N LYS A 70 15.39 -19.05 14.02
CA LYS A 70 15.00 -19.36 12.64
C LYS A 70 13.49 -19.58 12.51
N ARG A 71 12.92 -20.40 13.40
CA ARG A 71 11.47 -20.66 13.42
C ARG A 71 10.69 -19.40 13.70
N ARG A 72 11.07 -18.62 14.74
CA ARG A 72 10.37 -17.38 15.10
C ARG A 72 10.33 -16.37 13.96
N MET A 73 11.45 -16.16 13.26
CA MET A 73 11.49 -15.27 12.09
C MET A 73 10.67 -15.82 10.92
N GLY A 74 10.75 -17.13 10.66
CA GLY A 74 9.99 -17.79 9.60
C GLY A 74 8.49 -17.68 9.81
N ASP A 75 8.03 -18.00 11.02
CA ASP A 75 6.63 -17.94 11.41
C ASP A 75 6.11 -16.49 11.33
N ALA A 76 6.84 -15.51 11.89
CA ALA A 76 6.46 -14.09 11.81
C ALA A 76 6.35 -13.60 10.35
N THR A 77 7.35 -13.91 9.53
CA THR A 77 7.36 -13.55 8.10
C THR A 77 6.18 -14.18 7.36
N TYR A 78 5.86 -15.45 7.66
CA TYR A 78 4.73 -16.15 7.06
C TYR A 78 3.39 -15.53 7.47
N HIS A 79 3.20 -15.24 8.76
CA HIS A 79 1.97 -14.60 9.25
C HIS A 79 1.71 -13.24 8.62
N ILE A 80 2.74 -12.39 8.48
CA ILE A 80 2.59 -11.09 7.83
C ILE A 80 2.31 -11.24 6.34
N MET A 81 2.92 -12.23 5.67
CA MET A 81 2.61 -12.52 4.26
C MET A 81 1.15 -12.94 4.07
N GLN A 82 0.62 -13.82 4.93
CA GLN A 82 -0.81 -14.19 4.90
C GLN A 82 -1.71 -12.98 5.19
N TRP A 83 -1.31 -12.13 6.13
CA TRP A 83 -2.03 -10.89 6.41
C TRP A 83 -2.09 -9.97 5.19
N LEU A 84 -0.98 -9.82 4.44
CA LEU A 84 -0.96 -9.05 3.19
C LEU A 84 -1.89 -9.62 2.12
N GLU A 85 -1.98 -10.94 2.00
CA GLU A 85 -2.88 -11.62 1.06
C GLU A 85 -4.35 -11.35 1.41
N TRP A 86 -4.72 -11.45 2.69
CA TRP A 86 -6.08 -11.15 3.15
C TRP A 86 -6.43 -9.66 3.07
N ASN A 87 -5.44 -8.77 3.21
CA ASN A 87 -5.63 -7.32 3.20
C ASN A 87 -5.17 -6.69 1.87
N TYR A 88 -5.28 -7.41 0.75
CA TYR A 88 -4.78 -6.97 -0.55
C TYR A 88 -5.34 -5.61 -1.00
N LEU A 89 -6.61 -5.32 -0.70
CA LEU A 89 -7.32 -4.08 -1.07
C LEU A 89 -7.23 -2.96 -0.02
N LEU A 90 -6.47 -3.15 1.06
CA LEU A 90 -6.36 -2.17 2.13
C LEU A 90 -5.67 -0.89 1.65
N THR A 91 -6.28 0.27 1.93
CA THR A 91 -5.77 1.60 1.55
C THR A 91 -5.27 2.41 2.75
N GLU A 92 -5.14 1.79 3.93
CA GLU A 92 -4.67 2.42 5.15
C GLU A 92 -3.17 2.20 5.34
N ALA A 93 -2.37 3.23 5.02
CA ALA A 93 -0.91 3.16 5.13
C ALA A 93 -0.43 2.77 6.55
N MET A 94 -1.07 3.32 7.58
CA MET A 94 -0.71 3.07 8.99
C MET A 94 -0.78 1.58 9.35
N LYS A 95 -1.72 0.82 8.78
CA LYS A 95 -1.83 -0.62 9.06
C LYS A 95 -0.67 -1.42 8.50
N PHE A 96 -0.14 -1.02 7.34
CA PHE A 96 1.09 -1.62 6.80
C PHE A 96 2.31 -1.24 7.64
N GLU A 97 2.36 -0.01 8.17
CA GLU A 97 3.43 0.45 9.06
C GLU A 97 3.40 -0.29 10.42
N GLU A 98 2.23 -0.47 11.03
CA GLU A 98 2.06 -1.28 12.25
C GLU A 98 2.61 -2.71 12.05
N LYS A 99 2.30 -3.32 10.89
CA LYS A 99 2.78 -4.67 10.55
C LYS A 99 4.27 -4.73 10.24
N MET A 100 4.82 -3.66 9.68
CA MET A 100 6.27 -3.50 9.53
C MET A 100 6.97 -3.49 10.88
N ASP A 101 6.47 -2.70 11.83
CA ASP A 101 7.07 -2.57 13.16
C ASP A 101 6.96 -3.88 13.96
N GLU A 102 5.83 -4.58 13.85
CA GLU A 102 5.67 -5.93 14.41
C GLU A 102 6.73 -6.90 13.89
N LEU A 103 6.96 -6.92 12.57
CA LEU A 103 7.96 -7.80 11.96
C LEU A 103 9.38 -7.40 12.37
N LYS A 104 9.71 -6.11 12.36
CA LYS A 104 11.01 -5.57 12.78
C LYS A 104 11.35 -5.92 14.22
N SER A 105 10.41 -5.71 15.15
CA SER A 105 10.59 -6.02 16.57
C SER A 105 11.02 -7.47 16.82
N ILE A 106 10.58 -8.39 15.96
CA ILE A 106 10.97 -9.80 16.03
C ILE A 106 12.30 -10.06 15.31
N CYS A 107 12.48 -9.49 14.13
CA CYS A 107 13.59 -9.82 13.23
C CYS A 107 14.89 -9.09 13.56
N GLU A 108 14.86 -7.80 13.86
CA GLU A 108 16.04 -6.97 14.17
C GLU A 108 16.96 -7.59 15.22
N PRO A 109 16.49 -7.95 16.43
CA PRO A 109 17.37 -8.53 17.46
C PRO A 109 17.95 -9.90 17.08
N ILE A 110 17.37 -10.58 16.09
CA ILE A 110 17.90 -11.85 15.58
C ILE A 110 18.92 -11.60 14.48
N VAL A 111 18.66 -10.64 13.58
CA VAL A 111 19.59 -10.23 12.52
C VAL A 111 20.88 -9.67 13.10
N GLU A 112 20.79 -8.80 14.11
CA GLU A 112 21.97 -8.25 14.80
C GLU A 112 22.83 -9.35 15.42
N LYS A 113 22.22 -10.34 16.08
CA LYS A 113 22.95 -11.49 16.64
C LYS A 113 23.67 -12.33 15.60
N ILE A 114 23.13 -12.42 14.38
CA ILE A 114 23.78 -13.13 13.27
C ILE A 114 24.96 -12.33 12.70
N GLN A 115 24.84 -11.00 12.65
CA GLN A 115 25.90 -10.12 12.14
C GLN A 115 27.09 -10.00 13.12
N GLN A 116 26.83 -10.15 14.42
CA GLN A 116 27.86 -10.15 15.47
C GLN A 116 28.56 -11.51 15.67
N GLN A 117 28.19 -12.54 14.90
CA GLN A 117 28.77 -13.89 14.93
C GLN A 117 29.62 -14.19 13.70
#